data_AF-A0A9W9QLU0-F1
#
_entry.id   AF-A0A9W9QLU0-F1
#
_cell.length_a   1.000
_cell.length_b   1.000
_cell.length_c   1.000
_cell.angle_alpha   90.00
_cell.angle_beta   90.00
_cell.angle_gamma   90.00
#
_symmetry.space_group_name_H-M   'P 1'
#
loop_
_entity.id
_entity.type
_entity.pdbx_description
1 polymer ?
#
loop_
_entity_poly.entity_id
_entity_poly.type
_entity_poly.pdbx_seq_one_letter_code
_entity_poly.pdbx_strand_id
1 'polypeptide(L)'
;MNPFQKQIRGRSADNTSSIYSRSTDTAKDAIPMTTISTTLQIKPYLPEINLLDHQISMARGSTMALEAATERIQNTNPNLKAERMQQHSQQGLENNFYSKCFESFHQLVCATMDATQSLALQYHFNPAKSPSGDPRLIRAIVLLRVALDKSRAEETSAEQEWKQQWRVSSVRQSSLRWL
;
A
#
# COMPACT_ATOMS: atom_id res chain seq x y z
N MET A 1 -27.05 -32.16 -36.24
CA MET A 1 -28.41 -31.59 -36.04
C MET A 1 -28.66 -31.50 -34.55
N ASN A 2 -28.98 -30.30 -34.07
CA ASN A 2 -29.43 -30.03 -32.71
C ASN A 2 -30.95 -29.88 -32.75
N PRO A 3 -31.71 -30.52 -31.85
CA PRO A 3 -33.00 -29.99 -31.46
C PRO A 3 -33.17 -29.95 -29.93
N PHE A 4 -33.24 -28.73 -29.44
CA PHE A 4 -33.46 -28.31 -28.06
C PHE A 4 -34.83 -28.72 -27.52
N GLN A 5 -34.87 -29.10 -26.23
CA GLN A 5 -35.82 -28.66 -25.17
C GLN A 5 -36.21 -29.81 -24.21
N LYS A 6 -35.77 -29.69 -22.94
CA LYS A 6 -36.62 -29.81 -21.74
C LYS A 6 -35.86 -29.39 -20.46
N GLN A 7 -36.02 -28.11 -20.13
CA GLN A 7 -36.26 -27.49 -18.81
C GLN A 7 -36.06 -28.35 -17.55
N ILE A 8 -35.04 -28.02 -16.73
CA ILE A 8 -35.13 -28.09 -15.25
C ILE A 8 -34.43 -26.86 -14.62
N ARG A 9 -35.26 -26.19 -13.83
CA ARG A 9 -35.07 -25.23 -12.72
C ARG A 9 -33.76 -25.38 -11.91
N GLY A 10 -33.12 -24.25 -11.61
CA GLY A 10 -32.45 -24.06 -10.31
C GLY A 10 -30.98 -23.63 -10.34
N ARG A 11 -30.75 -22.41 -9.84
CA ARG A 11 -29.46 -21.87 -9.35
C ARG A 11 -28.33 -21.73 -10.38
N SER A 12 -28.31 -20.58 -11.05
CA SER A 12 -27.03 -19.92 -11.32
C SER A 12 -26.46 -19.48 -9.97
N ALA A 13 -25.36 -20.10 -9.57
CA ALA A 13 -24.52 -19.66 -8.46
C ALA A 13 -23.21 -19.13 -9.03
N ASP A 14 -23.28 -18.27 -10.05
CA ASP A 14 -22.18 -17.39 -10.45
C ASP A 14 -22.64 -15.94 -10.28
N ASN A 15 -22.64 -15.47 -9.04
CA ASN A 15 -22.65 -14.05 -8.74
C ASN A 15 -21.31 -13.71 -8.09
N THR A 16 -20.28 -13.60 -8.93
CA THR A 16 -19.30 -12.52 -8.77
C THR A 16 -20.10 -11.21 -8.76
N SER A 17 -20.43 -10.71 -7.57
CA SER A 17 -21.13 -9.44 -7.42
C SER A 17 -20.20 -8.31 -7.87
N SER A 18 -20.32 -7.94 -9.14
CA SER A 18 -19.77 -6.70 -9.65
C SER A 18 -20.42 -5.53 -8.91
N ILE A 19 -19.59 -4.63 -8.42
CA ILE A 19 -19.95 -3.47 -7.58
C ILE A 19 -20.75 -2.41 -8.38
N TYR A 20 -21.04 -2.66 -9.66
CA TYR A 20 -21.74 -1.75 -10.57
C TYR A 20 -23.19 -2.14 -10.87
N SER A 21 -23.70 -3.28 -10.39
CA SER A 21 -25.12 -3.65 -10.59
C SER A 21 -25.98 -3.08 -9.46
N ARG A 22 -26.42 -1.83 -9.61
CA ARG A 22 -27.52 -1.29 -8.80
C ARG A 22 -28.85 -1.59 -9.47
N SER A 23 -29.59 -2.58 -8.96
CA SER A 23 -31.02 -2.71 -9.22
C SER A 23 -31.74 -1.50 -8.65
N THR A 24 -32.38 -0.70 -9.50
CA THR A 24 -33.33 0.33 -9.09
C THR A 24 -34.69 -0.31 -8.88
N ASP A 25 -34.88 -0.96 -7.74
CA ASP A 25 -36.23 -1.30 -7.30
C ASP A 25 -36.30 -1.08 -5.79
N THR A 26 -36.64 0.15 -5.41
CA THR A 26 -36.92 0.51 -4.02
C THR A 26 -38.41 0.76 -3.93
N ALA A 27 -39.06 -0.07 -3.12
CA ALA A 27 -40.47 -0.02 -2.81
C ALA A 27 -40.90 1.41 -2.41
N LYS A 28 -42.01 1.86 -3.00
CA LYS A 28 -42.74 3.06 -2.56
C LYS A 28 -43.35 2.78 -1.19
N ASP A 29 -42.59 3.06 -0.13
CA ASP A 29 -43.19 3.28 1.18
C ASP A 29 -43.55 4.76 1.33
N ALA A 30 -44.81 4.95 1.67
CA ALA A 30 -45.56 6.19 1.63
C ALA A 30 -44.96 7.27 2.55
N ILE A 31 -44.65 8.43 1.96
CA ILE A 31 -44.50 9.69 2.70
C ILE A 31 -45.85 10.40 2.63
N PRO A 32 -46.45 10.85 3.76
CA PRO A 32 -47.65 11.67 3.73
C PRO A 32 -47.36 13.00 3.02
N MET A 33 -48.15 13.31 1.99
CA MET A 33 -48.24 14.66 1.43
C MET A 33 -48.70 15.63 2.52
N THR A 34 -47.80 16.44 3.05
CA THR A 34 -48.18 17.70 3.68
C THR A 34 -48.18 18.77 2.61
N THR A 35 -49.38 19.04 2.10
CA THR A 35 -49.71 20.21 1.29
C THR A 35 -49.30 21.49 2.02
N ILE A 36 -48.45 22.31 1.39
CA ILE A 36 -48.35 23.73 1.74
C ILE A 36 -48.52 24.54 0.44
N SER A 37 -49.56 25.35 0.45
CA SER A 37 -50.09 26.17 -0.62
C SER A 37 -49.05 27.07 -1.30
N THR A 38 -49.11 27.10 -2.62
CA THR A 38 -48.51 28.10 -3.49
C THR A 38 -49.25 29.43 -3.35
N THR A 39 -48.59 30.44 -2.78
CA THR A 39 -48.93 31.85 -3.06
C THR A 39 -47.70 32.54 -3.62
N LEU A 40 -47.72 32.76 -4.93
CA LEU A 40 -46.81 33.61 -5.69
C LEU A 40 -46.83 35.05 -5.14
N GLN A 41 -45.67 35.53 -4.68
CA GLN A 41 -45.37 36.96 -4.54
C GLN A 41 -43.95 37.18 -5.05
N ILE A 42 -43.83 37.93 -6.15
CA ILE A 42 -42.57 38.27 -6.82
C ILE A 42 -42.04 39.59 -6.21
N LYS A 43 -40.86 39.57 -5.57
CA LYS A 43 -39.94 40.73 -5.45
C LYS A 43 -38.53 40.29 -4.96
N PRO A 44 -37.52 41.16 -5.13
CA PRO A 44 -36.29 40.90 -5.87
C PRO A 44 -35.25 40.03 -5.14
N TYR A 45 -34.48 39.28 -5.93
CA TYR A 45 -33.26 38.52 -5.60
C TYR A 45 -32.61 38.83 -4.23
N LEU A 46 -32.95 38.03 -3.23
CA LEU A 46 -31.99 37.60 -2.21
C LEU A 46 -31.59 36.16 -2.52
N PRO A 47 -30.38 35.72 -2.17
CA PRO A 47 -30.03 34.31 -2.31
C PRO A 47 -31.01 33.49 -1.48
N GLU A 48 -31.84 32.69 -2.15
CA GLU A 48 -32.67 31.68 -1.52
C GLU A 48 -31.70 30.68 -0.89
N ILE A 49 -31.43 30.85 0.40
CA ILE A 49 -30.62 29.90 1.16
C ILE A 49 -31.39 28.59 1.08
N ASN A 50 -30.82 27.61 0.38
CA ASN A 50 -31.39 26.28 0.24
C ASN A 50 -31.85 25.81 1.64
N LEU A 51 -33.06 25.26 1.73
CA LEU A 51 -33.62 24.81 3.02
C LEU A 51 -32.64 23.93 3.80
N LEU A 52 -31.85 23.12 3.07
CA LEU A 52 -30.76 22.32 3.61
C LEU A 52 -29.64 23.19 4.24
N ASP A 53 -29.19 24.23 3.54
CA ASP A 53 -28.14 25.13 4.02
C ASP A 53 -28.62 25.96 5.22
N HIS A 54 -29.90 26.33 5.25
CA HIS A 54 -30.52 26.96 6.40
C HIS A 54 -30.56 26.01 7.61
N GLN A 55 -30.93 24.75 7.40
CA GLN A 55 -30.92 23.74 8.47
C GLN A 55 -29.50 23.46 8.98
N ILE A 56 -28.51 23.37 8.10
CA ILE A 56 -27.09 23.23 8.46
C ILE A 56 -26.62 24.46 9.26
N SER A 57 -26.99 25.66 8.84
CA SER A 57 -26.68 26.91 9.54
C SER A 57 -27.32 26.97 10.93
N MET A 58 -28.60 26.57 11.05
CA MET A 58 -29.29 26.47 12.34
C MET A 58 -28.64 25.44 13.27
N ALA A 59 -28.09 24.36 12.71
CA ALA A 59 -27.29 23.37 13.42
C ALA A 59 -25.82 23.79 13.62
N ARG A 60 -25.46 25.06 13.34
CA ARG A 60 -24.09 25.61 13.42
C ARG A 60 -23.05 24.83 12.60
N GLY A 61 -23.46 24.22 11.49
CA GLY A 61 -22.64 23.35 10.66
C GLY A 61 -22.57 21.89 11.16
N SER A 62 -23.24 21.55 12.27
CA SER A 62 -23.31 20.18 12.77
C SER A 62 -24.29 19.40 11.92
N THR A 63 -23.75 18.42 11.20
CA THR A 63 -24.57 17.40 10.54
C THR A 63 -24.46 16.13 11.35
N MET A 64 -25.53 15.33 11.41
CA MET A 64 -25.55 14.04 12.11
C MET A 64 -24.39 13.12 11.67
N ALA A 65 -23.88 13.30 10.45
CA ALA A 65 -22.68 12.63 9.95
C ALA A 65 -21.38 13.06 10.64
N LEU A 66 -21.22 14.36 10.93
CA LEU A 66 -20.07 14.91 11.66
C LEU A 66 -20.09 14.46 13.12
N GLU A 67 -21.25 14.52 13.78
CA GLU A 67 -21.41 14.08 15.18
C GLU A 67 -21.13 12.58 15.33
N ALA A 68 -21.71 11.75 14.46
CA ALA A 68 -21.44 10.31 14.43
C ALA A 68 -19.98 9.97 14.09
N ALA A 69 -19.27 10.85 13.34
CA ALA A 69 -17.84 10.70 13.10
C ALA A 69 -17.02 11.07 14.34
N THR A 70 -17.34 12.16 15.03
CA THR A 70 -16.68 12.54 16.29
C THR A 70 -16.91 11.53 17.40
N GLU A 71 -18.13 10.97 17.54
CA GLU A 71 -18.41 9.91 18.51
C GLU A 71 -17.65 8.63 18.19
N ARG A 72 -17.56 8.23 16.91
CA ARG A 72 -16.71 7.09 16.50
C ARG A 72 -15.23 7.33 16.78
N ILE A 73 -14.75 8.56 16.59
CA ILE A 73 -13.34 8.94 16.86
C ILE A 73 -13.08 8.94 18.37
N GLN A 74 -14.01 9.41 19.19
CA GLN A 74 -13.91 9.41 20.65
C GLN A 74 -14.02 8.00 21.24
N ASN A 75 -14.85 7.14 20.65
CA ASN A 75 -15.03 5.73 21.06
C ASN A 75 -14.01 4.76 20.44
N THR A 76 -12.91 5.28 19.88
CA THR A 76 -11.82 4.40 19.42
C THR A 76 -11.16 3.73 20.62
N ASN A 77 -11.34 2.41 20.73
CA ASN A 77 -10.72 1.60 21.78
C ASN A 77 -9.23 1.93 21.91
N PRO A 78 -8.73 2.33 23.09
CA PRO A 78 -7.33 2.68 23.29
C PRO A 78 -6.39 1.52 22.93
N ASN A 79 -6.87 0.28 23.05
CA ASN A 79 -6.16 -0.93 22.61
C ASN A 79 -5.92 -0.96 21.08
N LEU A 80 -6.90 -0.56 20.26
CA LEU A 80 -6.74 -0.50 18.80
C LEU A 80 -5.76 0.62 18.39
N LYS A 81 -5.74 1.73 19.13
CA LYS A 81 -4.76 2.80 18.93
C LYS A 81 -3.34 2.33 19.28
N ALA A 82 -3.18 1.66 20.43
CA ALA A 82 -1.89 1.12 20.87
C ALA A 82 -1.37 0.05 19.89
N GLU A 83 -2.22 -0.86 19.44
CA GLU A 83 -1.88 -1.89 18.47
C GLU A 83 -1.45 -1.28 17.13
N ARG A 84 -2.19 -0.28 16.62
CA ARG A 84 -1.81 0.43 15.39
C ARG A 84 -0.45 1.13 15.52
N MET A 85 -0.19 1.79 16.66
CA MET A 85 1.11 2.43 16.91
C MET A 85 2.25 1.41 16.96
N GLN A 86 2.01 0.24 17.59
CA GLN A 86 2.97 -0.86 17.62
C GLN A 86 3.26 -1.41 16.22
N GLN A 87 2.22 -1.67 15.42
CA GLN A 87 2.36 -2.13 14.03
C GLN A 87 3.15 -1.12 13.18
N HIS A 88 2.84 0.18 13.32
CA HIS A 88 3.58 1.22 12.60
C HIS A 88 5.05 1.27 13.01
N SER A 89 5.36 1.14 14.31
CA SER A 89 6.73 1.04 14.79
C SER A 89 7.46 -0.17 14.22
N GLN A 90 6.77 -1.31 14.14
CA GLN A 90 7.33 -2.55 13.61
C GLN A 90 7.62 -2.45 12.11
N GLN A 91 6.68 -1.89 11.34
CA GLN A 91 6.87 -1.61 9.92
C GLN A 91 8.04 -0.64 9.69
N GLY A 92 8.22 0.37 10.55
CA GLY A 92 9.36 1.28 10.47
C GLY A 92 10.72 0.58 10.59
N LEU A 93 10.82 -0.39 11.51
CA LEU A 93 12.04 -1.20 11.69
C LEU A 93 12.29 -2.14 10.51
N GLU A 94 11.24 -2.79 9.99
CA GLU A 94 11.35 -3.65 8.81
C GLU A 94 11.74 -2.86 7.56
N ASN A 95 11.12 -1.70 7.36
CA ASN A 95 11.50 -0.79 6.28
C ASN A 95 12.96 -0.34 6.42
N ASN A 96 13.45 -0.10 7.64
CA ASN A 96 14.85 0.26 7.86
C ASN A 96 15.80 -0.88 7.44
N PHE A 97 15.47 -2.13 7.80
CA PHE A 97 16.23 -3.31 7.40
C PHE A 97 16.32 -3.42 5.87
N TYR A 98 15.18 -3.41 5.17
CA TYR A 98 15.18 -3.50 3.70
C TYR A 98 15.90 -2.31 3.06
N SER A 99 15.78 -1.11 3.64
CA SER A 99 16.48 0.08 3.14
C SER A 99 18.00 -0.11 3.21
N LYS A 100 18.54 -0.63 4.31
CA LYS A 100 19.97 -0.94 4.46
C LYS A 100 20.45 -2.01 3.48
N CYS A 101 19.70 -3.09 3.33
CA CYS A 101 20.01 -4.15 2.36
C CYS A 101 20.00 -3.61 0.93
N PHE A 102 19.00 -2.82 0.58
CA PHE A 102 18.88 -2.20 -0.73
C PHE A 102 20.04 -1.24 -1.01
N GLU A 103 20.42 -0.41 -0.04
CA GLU A 103 21.54 0.52 -0.18
C GLU A 103 22.86 -0.23 -0.41
N SER A 104 23.14 -1.28 0.38
CA SER A 104 24.34 -2.09 0.22
C SER A 104 24.39 -2.78 -1.15
N PHE A 105 23.27 -3.37 -1.58
CA PHE A 105 23.15 -3.96 -2.92
C PHE A 105 23.35 -2.92 -4.01
N HIS A 106 22.75 -1.74 -3.88
CA HIS A 106 22.90 -0.67 -4.86
C HIS A 106 24.36 -0.19 -4.97
N GLN A 107 25.07 -0.07 -3.85
CA GLN A 107 26.50 0.25 -3.85
C GLN A 107 27.32 -0.81 -4.60
N LEU A 108 27.01 -2.10 -4.43
CA LEU A 108 27.66 -3.19 -5.16
C LEU A 108 27.38 -3.11 -6.67
N VAL A 109 26.14 -2.79 -7.06
CA VAL A 109 25.77 -2.58 -8.46
C VAL A 109 26.55 -1.42 -9.06
N CYS A 110 26.63 -0.27 -8.38
CA CYS A 110 27.43 0.87 -8.83
C CYS A 110 28.90 0.49 -9.04
N ALA A 111 29.53 -0.18 -8.07
CA ALA A 111 30.92 -0.63 -8.19
C ALA A 111 31.11 -1.59 -9.38
N THR A 112 30.12 -2.45 -9.64
CA THR A 112 30.13 -3.36 -10.78
C THR A 112 30.01 -2.63 -12.11
N MET A 113 29.12 -1.64 -12.18
CA MET A 113 28.98 -0.78 -13.35
C MET A 113 30.26 0.01 -13.63
N ASP A 114 30.85 0.63 -12.61
CA ASP A 114 32.09 1.41 -12.74
C ASP A 114 33.26 0.55 -13.24
N ALA A 115 33.42 -0.67 -12.68
CA ALA A 115 34.42 -1.62 -13.13
C ALA A 115 34.18 -2.04 -14.59
N THR A 116 32.93 -2.33 -14.95
CA THR A 116 32.55 -2.75 -16.30
C THR A 116 32.80 -1.63 -17.32
N GLN A 117 32.36 -0.41 -17.02
CA GLN A 117 32.58 0.75 -17.87
C GLN A 117 34.07 1.04 -18.03
N SER A 118 34.84 0.99 -16.95
CA SER A 118 36.29 1.18 -16.99
C SER A 118 36.98 0.17 -17.90
N LEU A 119 36.61 -1.11 -17.79
CA LEU A 119 37.17 -2.17 -18.64
C LEU A 119 36.72 -2.04 -20.10
N ALA A 120 35.45 -1.71 -20.35
CA ALA A 120 34.92 -1.53 -21.70
C ALA A 120 35.60 -0.37 -22.43
N LEU A 121 35.71 0.80 -21.78
CA LEU A 121 36.40 1.96 -22.34
C LEU A 121 37.87 1.61 -22.63
N GLN A 122 38.54 0.93 -21.72
CA GLN A 122 39.94 0.53 -21.93
C GLN A 122 40.10 -0.47 -23.06
N TYR A 123 39.20 -1.44 -23.21
CA TYR A 123 39.22 -2.37 -24.33
C TYR A 123 39.09 -1.63 -25.68
N HIS A 124 38.21 -0.63 -25.76
CA HIS A 124 37.99 0.13 -26.99
C HIS A 124 39.09 1.15 -27.30
N PHE A 125 39.66 1.81 -26.29
CA PHE A 125 40.64 2.90 -26.50
C PHE A 125 42.10 2.47 -26.35
N ASN A 126 42.40 1.40 -25.59
CA ASN A 126 43.77 0.94 -25.36
C ASN A 126 43.82 -0.58 -25.08
N PRO A 127 43.61 -1.41 -26.11
CA PRO A 127 43.56 -2.86 -25.97
C PRO A 127 44.91 -3.41 -25.49
N ALA A 128 44.87 -4.29 -24.48
CA ALA A 128 46.07 -4.94 -23.97
C ALA A 128 46.68 -5.86 -25.03
N LYS A 129 48.02 -5.90 -25.09
CA LYS A 129 48.76 -6.84 -25.97
C LYS A 129 48.60 -8.30 -25.52
N SER A 130 48.36 -8.52 -24.23
CA SER A 130 48.03 -9.82 -23.64
C SER A 130 46.91 -9.63 -22.61
N PRO A 131 45.78 -10.35 -22.73
CA PRO A 131 44.68 -10.24 -21.77
C PRO A 131 44.99 -10.95 -20.44
N SER A 132 45.78 -12.02 -20.46
CA SER A 132 46.24 -12.73 -19.27
C SER A 132 47.37 -11.93 -18.62
N GLY A 133 47.09 -11.37 -17.45
CA GLY A 133 48.06 -10.56 -16.68
C GLY A 133 47.92 -9.05 -16.84
N ASP A 134 46.86 -8.55 -17.50
CA ASP A 134 46.60 -7.11 -17.53
C ASP A 134 46.40 -6.58 -16.10
N PRO A 135 47.29 -5.69 -15.60
CA PRO A 135 47.16 -5.10 -14.26
C PRO A 135 45.80 -4.43 -14.04
N ARG A 136 45.14 -3.96 -15.10
CA ARG A 136 43.85 -3.29 -15.05
C ARG A 136 42.71 -4.27 -14.81
N LEU A 137 42.75 -5.44 -15.46
CA LEU A 137 41.81 -6.54 -15.19
C LEU A 137 41.98 -7.06 -13.77
N ILE A 138 43.23 -7.24 -13.32
CA ILE A 138 43.54 -7.65 -11.94
C ILE A 138 42.98 -6.62 -10.95
N ARG A 139 43.18 -5.32 -11.20
CA ARG A 139 42.64 -4.24 -10.37
C ARG A 139 41.11 -4.27 -10.31
N ALA A 140 40.43 -4.46 -11.44
CA ALA A 140 38.97 -4.56 -11.48
C ALA A 140 38.47 -5.77 -10.69
N ILE A 141 39.11 -6.94 -10.83
CA ILE A 141 38.78 -8.14 -10.04
C ILE A 141 38.94 -7.87 -8.53
N VAL A 142 40.03 -7.23 -8.12
CA VAL A 142 40.26 -6.88 -6.71
C VAL A 142 39.20 -5.92 -6.20
N LEU A 143 38.88 -4.86 -6.96
CA LEU A 143 37.84 -3.89 -6.58
C LEU A 143 36.47 -4.54 -6.41
N LEU A 144 36.08 -5.42 -7.34
CA LEU A 144 34.80 -6.13 -7.27
C LEU A 144 34.74 -7.08 -6.07
N ARG A 145 35.83 -7.78 -5.76
CA ARG A 145 35.92 -8.63 -4.57
C ARG A 145 35.76 -7.82 -3.29
N VAL A 146 36.47 -6.71 -3.17
CA VAL A 146 36.38 -5.82 -2.01
C VAL A 146 34.96 -5.26 -1.86
N ALA A 147 34.33 -4.84 -2.96
CA ALA A 147 32.95 -4.35 -2.93
C ALA A 147 31.95 -5.46 -2.51
N LEU A 148 32.15 -6.69 -2.99
CA LEU A 148 31.32 -7.83 -2.62
C LEU A 148 31.48 -8.20 -1.14
N ASP A 149 32.71 -8.27 -0.64
CA ASP A 149 32.99 -8.58 0.75
C ASP A 149 32.41 -7.51 1.68
N LYS A 150 32.54 -6.23 1.29
CA LYS A 150 31.90 -5.11 1.99
C LYS A 150 30.38 -5.28 2.03
N SER A 151 29.75 -5.53 0.88
CA SER A 151 28.29 -5.65 0.80
C SER A 151 27.77 -6.81 1.66
N ARG A 152 28.46 -7.96 1.63
CA ARG A 152 28.14 -9.12 2.46
C ARG A 152 28.27 -8.83 3.96
N ALA A 153 29.30 -8.09 4.35
CA ALA A 153 29.49 -7.70 5.75
C ALA A 153 28.36 -6.76 6.23
N GLU A 154 27.97 -5.79 5.40
CA GLU A 154 26.86 -4.87 5.69
C GLU A 154 25.52 -5.61 5.77
N GLU A 155 25.24 -6.52 4.85
CA GLU A 155 24.03 -7.36 4.87
C GLU A 155 23.98 -8.22 6.14
N THR A 156 25.09 -8.86 6.49
CA THR A 156 25.19 -9.67 7.72
C THR A 156 24.96 -8.81 8.96
N SER A 157 25.51 -7.59 8.99
CA SER A 157 25.30 -6.64 10.08
C SER A 157 23.84 -6.20 10.18
N ALA A 158 23.20 -5.88 9.05
CA ALA A 158 21.80 -5.49 9.00
C ALA A 158 20.88 -6.63 9.45
N GLU A 159 21.17 -7.87 9.05
CA GLU A 159 20.44 -9.06 9.49
C GLU A 159 20.59 -9.29 11.00
N GLN A 160 21.79 -9.16 11.55
CA GLN A 160 22.03 -9.29 12.98
C GLN A 160 21.29 -8.21 13.78
N GLU A 161 21.37 -6.96 13.32
CA GLU A 161 20.65 -5.83 13.94
C GLU A 161 19.14 -6.07 13.92
N TRP A 162 18.59 -6.47 12.78
CA TRP A 162 17.17 -6.79 12.64
C TRP A 162 16.75 -7.95 13.56
N LYS A 163 17.53 -9.03 13.63
CA LYS A 163 17.28 -10.16 14.55
C LYS A 163 17.31 -9.75 16.03
N GLN A 164 18.23 -8.86 16.41
CA GLN A 164 18.31 -8.33 17.77
C GLN A 164 17.09 -7.46 18.10
N GLN A 165 16.70 -6.59 17.18
CA GLN A 165 15.52 -5.72 17.32
C GLN A 165 14.23 -6.52 17.43
N TRP A 166 14.11 -7.61 16.67
CA TRP A 166 12.94 -8.48 16.74
C TRP A 166 12.86 -9.33 17.99
N ARG A 167 13.96 -9.46 18.77
CA ARG A 167 14.11 -10.44 19.86
C ARG A 167 13.34 -11.71 19.54
N VAL A 168 13.89 -12.54 18.67
CA VAL A 168 13.47 -13.94 18.56
C VAL A 168 13.68 -14.56 19.94
N SER A 169 12.66 -14.47 20.80
CA SER A 169 12.51 -15.39 21.91
C SER A 169 12.54 -16.75 21.24
N SER A 170 13.50 -17.59 21.60
CA SER A 170 13.58 -18.99 21.17
C SER A 170 12.42 -19.83 21.75
N VAL A 171 11.24 -19.25 21.85
CA VAL A 171 10.03 -19.79 22.45
C VAL A 171 8.93 -19.66 21.41
N ARG A 172 8.96 -20.60 20.47
CA ARG A 172 7.82 -21.27 19.80
C ARG A 172 8.29 -21.80 18.45
N GLN A 173 9.28 -22.69 18.49
CA GLN A 173 9.19 -23.89 17.65
C GLN A 173 8.08 -24.78 18.22
N SER A 174 6.86 -24.27 18.29
CA SER A 174 5.68 -25.11 18.51
C SER A 174 5.33 -25.69 17.16
N SER A 175 5.99 -26.81 16.84
CA SER A 175 5.43 -27.94 16.10
C SER A 175 4.17 -27.59 15.29
N LEU A 176 4.34 -26.95 14.13
CA LEU A 176 3.31 -26.97 13.10
C LEU A 176 3.41 -28.31 12.37
N ARG A 177 3.04 -29.37 13.10
CA ARG A 177 2.62 -30.65 12.53
C ARG A 177 1.17 -30.41 12.09
N TRP A 178 0.99 -30.00 10.83
CA TRP A 178 -0.33 -30.02 10.23
C TRP A 178 -0.68 -31.49 9.97
N LEU A 179 -1.62 -32.00 10.77
CA LEU A 179 -2.44 -33.17 10.46
C LEU A 179 -3.60 -32.72 9.58
#